data_AF-A0A1H3ZUM8-F1
#
_entry.id   AF-A0A1H3ZUM8-F1
#
_cell.length_a   1.000
_cell.length_b   1.000
_cell.length_c   1.000
_cell.angle_alpha   90.00
_cell.angle_beta   90.00
_cell.angle_gamma   90.00
#
_symmetry.space_group_name_H-M   'P 1'
#
loop_
_entity.id
_entity.type
_entity.pdbx_description
1 polymer ?
#
loop_
_entity_poly.entity_id
_entity_poly.type
_entity_poly.pdbx_seq_one_letter_code
_entity_poly.pdbx_strand_id
1 'polypeptide(L)'
;MEAAELYGDANAQQSKWDTAITHYKFLISEGPENANYHYKYGGALGMKALSISKIRALGIIGEVKAAFLKAAELDPTHIDTRWALVELYMQLPGIIGGSKSKSLKYAQELETLSTVDGYLAKGYIYEYDNVPELAETYYKLAISVGGSVTCYDKLIALYEKEGRPQEAISVMEAAHIKHQRNALHYQMGKVCAEYNVQLEKGA
;
A
#
# COMPACT_ATOMS: atom_id res chain seq x y z
N MET A 1 -14.70 -22.59 10.25
CA MET A 1 -13.85 -21.81 9.33
C MET A 1 -13.61 -20.40 9.86
N GLU A 2 -14.65 -19.60 10.10
CA GLU A 2 -14.55 -18.21 10.61
C GLU A 2 -13.70 -18.06 11.89
N ALA A 3 -13.88 -18.92 12.90
CA ALA A 3 -13.07 -18.88 14.12
C ALA A 3 -11.56 -19.11 13.88
N ALA A 4 -11.21 -19.96 12.90
CA ALA A 4 -9.81 -20.22 12.54
C ALA A 4 -9.21 -19.06 11.72
N GLU A 5 -10.03 -18.40 10.91
CA GLU A 5 -9.66 -17.17 10.20
C GLU A 5 -9.39 -16.02 11.17
N LEU A 6 -10.29 -15.76 12.13
CA LEU A 6 -10.11 -14.73 13.16
C LEU A 6 -8.87 -15.01 14.03
N TYR A 7 -8.58 -16.28 14.31
CA TYR A 7 -7.37 -16.66 15.03
C TYR A 7 -6.09 -16.35 14.24
N GLY A 8 -6.10 -16.63 12.93
CA GLY A 8 -5.03 -16.24 12.02
C GLY A 8 -4.84 -14.72 12.00
N ASP A 9 -5.93 -13.97 11.85
CA ASP A 9 -5.93 -12.50 11.79
C ASP A 9 -5.38 -11.88 13.09
N ALA A 10 -5.83 -12.37 14.25
CA ALA A 10 -5.35 -11.90 15.55
C ALA A 10 -3.85 -12.16 15.76
N ASN A 11 -3.32 -13.27 15.24
CA ASN A 11 -1.89 -13.55 15.29
C ASN A 11 -1.10 -12.68 14.32
N ALA A 12 -1.61 -12.43 13.12
CA ALA A 12 -1.01 -11.52 12.15
C ALA A 12 -0.92 -10.09 12.73
N GLN A 13 -1.98 -9.60 13.38
CA GLN A 13 -1.96 -8.29 14.06
C GLN A 13 -0.90 -8.22 15.17
N GLN A 14 -0.65 -9.33 15.87
CA GLN A 14 0.41 -9.43 16.88
C GLN A 14 1.79 -9.73 16.30
N SER A 15 1.96 -9.70 14.97
CA SER A 15 3.20 -10.07 14.28
C SER A 15 3.70 -11.50 14.55
N LYS A 16 2.81 -12.39 14.99
CA LYS A 16 3.08 -13.83 15.20
C LYS A 16 2.97 -14.57 13.87
N TRP A 17 3.89 -14.24 12.95
CA TRP A 17 3.78 -14.63 11.53
C TRP A 17 3.76 -16.14 11.31
N ASP A 18 4.61 -16.90 11.99
CA ASP A 18 4.65 -18.36 11.85
C ASP A 18 3.32 -19.03 12.21
N THR A 19 2.68 -18.56 13.28
CA THR A 19 1.36 -19.01 13.70
C THR A 19 0.31 -18.63 12.66
N ALA A 20 0.27 -17.36 12.25
CA ALA A 20 -0.69 -16.89 11.24
C ALA A 20 -0.57 -17.68 9.92
N ILE A 21 0.66 -17.89 9.42
CA ILE A 21 0.96 -18.68 8.22
C ILE A 21 0.43 -20.11 8.37
N THR A 22 0.66 -20.75 9.51
CA THR A 22 0.19 -22.12 9.77
C THR A 22 -1.34 -22.20 9.69
N HIS A 23 -2.03 -21.23 10.29
CA HIS A 23 -3.50 -21.19 10.27
C HIS A 23 -4.06 -20.88 8.88
N TYR A 24 -3.51 -19.90 8.17
CA TYR A 24 -3.97 -19.61 6.81
C TYR A 24 -3.70 -20.77 5.84
N LYS A 25 -2.61 -21.51 6.02
CA LYS A 25 -2.34 -22.72 5.24
C LYS A 25 -3.37 -23.82 5.49
N PHE A 26 -3.80 -23.99 6.75
CA PHE A 26 -4.91 -24.87 7.08
C PHE A 26 -6.23 -24.39 6.45
N LEU A 27 -6.52 -23.09 6.45
CA LEU A 27 -7.71 -22.56 5.77
C LEU A 27 -7.68 -22.83 4.26
N ILE A 28 -6.51 -22.73 3.62
CA ILE A 28 -6.33 -23.09 2.21
C ILE A 28 -6.60 -24.58 1.98
N SER A 29 -6.18 -25.48 2.89
CA SER A 29 -6.46 -26.91 2.71
C SER A 29 -7.95 -27.25 2.83
N GLU A 30 -8.67 -26.54 3.70
CA GLU A 30 -10.12 -26.73 3.88
C GLU A 30 -10.96 -26.00 2.82
N GLY A 31 -10.44 -24.91 2.25
CA GLY A 31 -11.14 -24.06 1.28
C GLY A 31 -10.19 -23.52 0.20
N PRO A 32 -9.68 -24.38 -0.70
CA PRO A 32 -8.65 -23.99 -1.67
C PRO A 32 -9.15 -22.98 -2.71
N GLU A 33 -10.45 -22.86 -2.91
CA GLU A 33 -11.07 -21.92 -3.86
C GLU A 33 -11.43 -20.57 -3.21
N ASN A 34 -11.08 -20.35 -1.94
CA ASN A 34 -11.32 -19.06 -1.27
C ASN A 34 -10.13 -18.12 -1.50
N ALA A 35 -10.34 -17.08 -2.32
CA ALA A 35 -9.33 -16.07 -2.64
C ALA A 35 -8.73 -15.39 -1.39
N ASN A 36 -9.54 -15.08 -0.38
CA ASN A 36 -9.11 -14.38 0.83
C ASN A 36 -8.12 -15.21 1.65
N TYR A 37 -8.25 -16.55 1.65
CA TYR A 37 -7.31 -17.42 2.36
C TYR A 37 -5.93 -17.38 1.73
N HIS A 38 -5.86 -17.39 0.39
CA HIS A 38 -4.60 -17.21 -0.35
C HIS A 38 -4.02 -15.81 -0.15
N TYR A 39 -4.86 -14.77 -0.19
CA TYR A 39 -4.42 -13.40 0.07
C TYR A 39 -3.82 -13.24 1.47
N LYS A 40 -4.51 -13.68 2.52
CA LYS A 40 -4.04 -13.62 3.91
C LYS A 40 -2.76 -14.44 4.13
N TYR A 41 -2.67 -15.62 3.51
CA TYR A 41 -1.47 -16.46 3.53
C TYR A 41 -0.27 -15.74 2.89
N GLY A 42 -0.44 -15.21 1.67
CA GLY A 42 0.59 -14.45 0.98
C GLY A 42 1.01 -13.20 1.76
N GLY A 43 0.06 -12.49 2.36
CA GLY A 43 0.30 -11.35 3.23
C GLY A 43 1.17 -11.70 4.45
N ALA A 44 0.80 -12.74 5.19
CA ALA A 44 1.58 -13.17 6.36
C ALA A 44 3.00 -13.66 5.99
N LEU A 45 3.14 -14.38 4.87
CA LEU A 45 4.45 -14.77 4.34
C LEU A 45 5.30 -13.55 3.95
N GLY A 46 4.68 -12.55 3.31
CA GLY A 46 5.34 -11.29 2.95
C GLY A 46 5.82 -10.53 4.18
N MET A 47 4.98 -10.39 5.20
CA MET A 47 5.35 -9.74 6.47
C MET A 47 6.46 -10.50 7.20
N LYS A 48 6.45 -11.84 7.18
CA LYS A 48 7.55 -12.65 7.70
C LYS A 48 8.84 -12.43 6.90
N ALA A 49 8.76 -12.31 5.58
CA ALA A 49 9.93 -12.09 4.73
C ALA A 49 10.64 -10.77 5.08
N LEU A 50 9.89 -9.74 5.50
CA LEU A 50 10.43 -8.47 5.98
C LEU A 50 11.16 -8.58 7.33
N SER A 51 10.82 -9.57 8.17
CA SER A 51 11.39 -9.74 9.50
C SER A 51 12.59 -10.70 9.58
N ILE A 52 13.02 -11.28 8.44
CA ILE A 52 14.11 -12.27 8.39
C ILE A 52 15.24 -11.82 7.46
N SER A 53 16.35 -12.56 7.44
CA SER A 53 17.48 -12.26 6.56
C SER A 53 17.09 -12.37 5.08
N LYS A 54 17.63 -11.48 4.24
CA LYS A 54 17.35 -11.42 2.80
C LYS A 54 17.50 -12.78 2.10
N ILE A 55 18.53 -13.56 2.46
CA ILE A 55 18.77 -14.90 1.89
C ILE A 55 17.61 -15.85 2.19
N ARG A 56 17.08 -15.83 3.42
CA ARG A 56 15.92 -16.66 3.79
C ARG A 56 14.64 -16.16 3.15
N ALA A 57 14.47 -14.84 3.06
CA ALA A 57 13.32 -14.20 2.41
C ALA A 57 13.18 -14.60 0.92
N LEU A 58 14.31 -14.80 0.21
CA LEU A 58 14.29 -15.29 -1.18
C LEU A 58 13.61 -16.65 -1.34
N GLY A 59 13.69 -17.54 -0.34
CA GLY A 59 13.00 -18.83 -0.38
C GLY A 59 11.48 -18.70 -0.23
N ILE A 60 10.99 -17.62 0.39
CA ILE A 60 9.58 -17.39 0.71
C ILE A 60 8.88 -16.58 -0.39
N ILE A 61 9.62 -15.72 -1.10
CA ILE A 61 9.01 -14.76 -2.03
C ILE A 61 8.27 -15.42 -3.20
N GLY A 62 8.73 -16.60 -3.64
CA GLY A 62 8.03 -17.39 -4.66
C GLY A 62 6.64 -17.84 -4.19
N GLU A 63 6.52 -18.20 -2.91
CA GLU A 63 5.27 -18.63 -2.30
C GLU A 63 4.31 -17.46 -2.08
N VAL A 64 4.83 -16.30 -1.65
CA VAL A 64 4.06 -15.03 -1.57
C VAL A 64 3.43 -14.70 -2.91
N LYS A 65 4.24 -14.71 -3.96
CA LYS A 65 3.79 -14.42 -5.32
C LYS A 65 2.74 -15.42 -5.81
N ALA A 66 2.97 -16.71 -5.58
CA ALA A 66 2.02 -17.75 -5.97
C ALA A 66 0.66 -17.58 -5.26
N ALA A 67 0.67 -17.28 -3.97
CA ALA A 67 -0.53 -17.06 -3.17
C ALA A 67 -1.33 -15.84 -3.68
N PHE A 68 -0.69 -14.69 -3.90
CA PHE A 68 -1.39 -13.52 -4.45
C PHE A 68 -1.91 -13.74 -5.87
N LEU A 69 -1.14 -14.41 -6.73
CA LEU A 69 -1.62 -14.74 -8.08
C LEU A 69 -2.83 -15.67 -8.04
N LYS A 70 -2.83 -16.67 -7.16
CA LYS A 70 -3.98 -17.57 -6.99
C LYS A 70 -5.20 -16.82 -6.43
N ALA A 71 -5.00 -15.92 -5.46
CA ALA A 71 -6.09 -15.08 -4.96
C ALA A 71 -6.69 -14.20 -6.08
N ALA A 72 -5.86 -13.61 -6.95
CA ALA A 72 -6.32 -12.78 -8.05
C ALA A 72 -7.03 -13.57 -9.16
N GLU A 73 -6.63 -14.83 -9.36
CA GLU A 73 -7.29 -15.78 -10.27
C GLU A 73 -8.66 -16.21 -9.74
N LEU A 74 -8.75 -16.55 -8.45
CA LEU A 74 -9.98 -16.99 -7.80
C LEU A 74 -11.01 -15.86 -7.68
N ASP A 75 -10.56 -14.63 -7.42
CA ASP A 75 -11.42 -13.45 -7.32
C ASP A 75 -10.88 -12.29 -8.17
N PRO A 76 -11.44 -12.12 -9.39
CA PRO A 76 -11.14 -11.00 -10.29
C PRO A 76 -11.52 -9.61 -9.73
N THR A 77 -12.23 -9.53 -8.61
CA THR A 77 -12.69 -8.28 -7.99
C THR A 77 -11.98 -7.95 -6.68
N HIS A 78 -11.12 -8.84 -6.18
CA HIS A 78 -10.38 -8.64 -4.93
C HIS A 78 -9.39 -7.46 -5.01
N ILE A 79 -9.76 -6.33 -4.44
CA ILE A 79 -8.97 -5.07 -4.49
C ILE A 79 -7.62 -5.25 -3.78
N ASP A 80 -7.60 -5.76 -2.55
CA ASP A 80 -6.36 -5.83 -1.76
C ASP A 80 -5.28 -6.72 -2.39
N THR A 81 -5.70 -7.81 -3.06
CA THR A 81 -4.77 -8.68 -3.77
C THR A 81 -4.08 -7.94 -4.93
N ARG A 82 -4.79 -7.06 -5.63
CA ARG A 82 -4.19 -6.27 -6.73
C ARG A 82 -3.24 -5.22 -6.20
N TRP A 83 -3.57 -4.59 -5.07
CA TRP A 83 -2.64 -3.72 -4.35
C TRP A 83 -1.37 -4.48 -3.94
N ALA A 84 -1.53 -5.67 -3.34
CA ALA A 84 -0.39 -6.50 -2.96
C ALA A 84 0.48 -6.89 -4.16
N LEU A 85 -0.12 -7.17 -5.32
CA LEU A 85 0.62 -7.44 -6.56
C LEU A 85 1.33 -6.20 -7.11
N VAL A 86 0.69 -5.02 -7.06
CA VAL A 86 1.31 -3.73 -7.41
C VAL A 86 2.60 -3.53 -6.61
N GLU A 87 2.51 -3.66 -5.28
CA GLU A 87 3.65 -3.47 -4.37
C GLU A 87 4.72 -4.55 -4.57
N LEU A 88 4.32 -5.83 -4.62
CA LEU A 88 5.24 -6.94 -4.81
C LEU A 88 6.08 -6.77 -6.08
N TYR A 89 5.45 -6.40 -7.20
CA TYR A 89 6.17 -6.21 -8.46
C TYR A 89 7.06 -4.97 -8.47
N MET A 90 6.77 -3.93 -7.68
CA MET A 90 7.64 -2.75 -7.55
C MET A 90 8.82 -3.01 -6.62
N GLN A 91 8.59 -3.68 -5.49
CA GLN A 91 9.61 -3.85 -4.44
C GLN A 91 10.64 -4.92 -4.78
N LEU A 92 10.32 -5.87 -5.65
CA LEU A 92 11.27 -6.92 -6.03
C LEU A 92 12.29 -6.44 -7.06
N PRO A 93 13.57 -6.87 -6.95
CA PRO A 93 14.52 -6.77 -8.05
C PRO A 93 14.03 -7.52 -9.29
N GLY A 94 14.33 -6.98 -10.48
CA GLY A 94 13.90 -7.57 -11.75
C GLY A 94 14.36 -9.03 -11.93
N ILE A 95 15.57 -9.36 -11.49
CA ILE A 95 16.13 -10.72 -11.56
C ILE A 95 15.30 -11.77 -10.78
N ILE A 96 14.58 -11.37 -9.74
CA ILE A 96 13.76 -12.26 -8.91
C ILE A 96 12.26 -12.04 -9.14
N GLY A 97 11.90 -11.33 -10.21
CA GLY A 97 10.53 -11.25 -10.71
C GLY A 97 9.83 -9.91 -10.51
N GLY A 98 10.53 -8.85 -10.06
CA GLY A 98 10.03 -7.48 -10.10
C GLY A 98 9.78 -6.99 -11.53
N SER A 99 8.79 -6.13 -11.71
CA SER A 99 8.38 -5.65 -13.03
C SER A 99 7.41 -4.46 -12.93
N LYS A 100 7.89 -3.27 -13.29
CA LYS A 100 7.04 -2.05 -13.40
C LYS A 100 5.84 -2.26 -14.33
N SER A 101 6.03 -2.93 -15.47
CA SER A 101 4.93 -3.17 -16.42
C SER A 101 3.85 -4.08 -15.84
N LYS A 102 4.22 -5.12 -15.07
CA LYS A 102 3.24 -5.94 -14.35
C LYS A 102 2.56 -5.16 -13.23
N SER A 103 3.29 -4.33 -12.51
CA SER A 103 2.68 -3.46 -11.50
C SER A 103 1.65 -2.50 -12.12
N LEU A 104 1.99 -1.84 -13.23
CA LEU A 104 1.05 -0.99 -13.98
C LEU A 104 -0.17 -1.76 -14.51
N LYS A 105 -0.01 -3.01 -14.93
CA LYS A 105 -1.13 -3.88 -15.30
C LYS A 105 -2.12 -4.03 -14.14
N TYR A 106 -1.64 -4.38 -12.94
CA TYR A 106 -2.51 -4.53 -11.77
C TYR A 106 -3.08 -3.19 -11.27
N ALA A 107 -2.35 -2.08 -11.42
CA ALA A 107 -2.88 -0.75 -11.16
C ALA A 107 -4.03 -0.37 -12.13
N GLN A 108 -3.97 -0.83 -13.38
CA GLN A 108 -5.07 -0.65 -14.34
C GLN A 108 -6.29 -1.53 -14.00
N GLU A 109 -6.06 -2.76 -13.55
CA GLU A 109 -7.12 -3.62 -13.00
C GLU A 109 -7.76 -2.96 -11.78
N LEU A 110 -6.95 -2.40 -10.86
CA LEU A 110 -7.44 -1.63 -9.71
C LEU A 110 -8.29 -0.45 -10.16
N GLU A 111 -7.84 0.35 -11.14
CA GLU A 111 -8.61 1.50 -11.62
C GLU A 111 -9.99 1.10 -12.16
N THR A 112 -10.07 -0.08 -12.78
CA THR A 112 -11.34 -0.62 -13.31
C THR A 112 -12.30 -1.02 -12.17
N LEU A 113 -11.77 -1.52 -11.05
CA LEU A 113 -12.56 -1.91 -9.87
C LEU A 113 -12.89 -0.72 -8.96
N SER A 114 -11.93 0.17 -8.80
CA SER A 114 -11.96 1.37 -7.96
C SER A 114 -11.01 2.40 -8.55
N THR A 115 -11.59 3.42 -9.18
CA THR A 115 -10.81 4.47 -9.87
C THR A 115 -9.84 5.19 -8.92
N VAL A 116 -10.24 5.41 -7.67
CA VAL A 116 -9.36 6.03 -6.66
C VAL A 116 -8.17 5.13 -6.32
N ASP A 117 -8.38 3.83 -6.14
CA ASP A 117 -7.29 2.88 -5.86
C ASP A 117 -6.34 2.76 -7.04
N GLY A 118 -6.87 2.75 -8.27
CA GLY A 118 -6.04 2.76 -9.47
C GLY A 118 -5.13 3.98 -9.58
N TYR A 119 -5.66 5.18 -9.28
CA TYR A 119 -4.85 6.40 -9.26
C TYR A 119 -3.83 6.39 -8.13
N LEU A 120 -4.20 5.98 -6.93
CA LEU A 120 -3.26 5.82 -5.82
C LEU A 120 -2.14 4.83 -6.18
N ALA A 121 -2.47 3.70 -6.80
CA ALA A 121 -1.50 2.67 -7.20
C ALA A 121 -0.54 3.18 -8.28
N LYS A 122 -1.04 3.91 -9.28
CA LYS A 122 -0.20 4.55 -10.30
C LYS A 122 0.71 5.62 -9.67
N GLY A 123 0.17 6.44 -8.77
CA GLY A 123 0.97 7.41 -8.00
C GLY A 123 2.12 6.73 -7.25
N TYR A 124 1.83 5.65 -6.53
CA TYR A 124 2.84 4.84 -5.84
C TYR A 124 3.91 4.29 -6.78
N ILE A 125 3.52 3.73 -7.93
CA ILE A 125 4.45 3.18 -8.92
C ILE A 125 5.42 4.25 -9.41
N TYR A 126 4.92 5.43 -9.79
CA TYR A 126 5.77 6.50 -10.30
C TYR A 126 6.62 7.15 -9.20
N GLU A 127 6.12 7.21 -7.97
CA GLU A 127 6.91 7.67 -6.83
C GLU A 127 8.10 6.73 -6.56
N TYR A 128 7.87 5.42 -6.60
CA TYR A 128 8.92 4.41 -6.43
C TYR A 128 9.93 4.44 -7.58
N ASP A 129 9.47 4.71 -8.81
CA ASP A 129 10.30 4.83 -10.01
C ASP A 129 11.02 6.19 -10.13
N ASN A 130 10.90 7.06 -9.13
CA ASN A 130 11.47 8.41 -9.09
C ASN A 130 11.02 9.30 -10.27
N VAL A 131 9.73 9.25 -10.60
CA VAL A 131 9.06 10.14 -11.56
C VAL A 131 8.00 10.97 -10.83
N PRO A 132 8.42 11.95 -9.99
CA PRO A 132 7.55 12.64 -9.05
C PRO A 132 6.43 13.44 -9.74
N GLU A 133 6.64 13.94 -10.97
CA GLU A 133 5.63 14.71 -11.71
C GLU A 133 4.42 13.83 -12.09
N LEU A 134 4.68 12.57 -12.48
CA LEU A 134 3.61 11.61 -12.75
C LEU A 134 2.96 11.14 -11.44
N ALA A 135 3.75 10.92 -10.39
CA ALA A 135 3.22 10.55 -9.08
C ALA A 135 2.24 11.62 -8.56
N GLU A 136 2.65 12.89 -8.62
CA GLU A 136 1.86 14.06 -8.27
C GLU A 136 0.56 14.12 -9.09
N THR A 137 0.66 13.92 -10.41
CA THR A 137 -0.50 13.93 -11.31
C THR A 137 -1.55 12.90 -10.86
N TYR A 138 -1.13 11.66 -10.59
CA TYR A 138 -2.05 10.61 -10.18
C TYR A 138 -2.59 10.81 -8.75
N TYR A 139 -1.79 11.29 -7.81
CA TYR A 139 -2.30 11.60 -6.47
C TYR A 139 -3.31 12.76 -6.48
N LYS A 140 -3.12 13.79 -7.33
CA LYS A 140 -4.11 14.84 -7.56
C LYS A 140 -5.43 14.28 -8.14
N LEU A 141 -5.34 13.35 -9.08
CA LEU A 141 -6.52 12.65 -9.62
C LEU A 141 -7.24 11.83 -8.54
N ALA A 142 -6.50 11.11 -7.68
CA ALA A 142 -7.08 10.38 -6.54
C ALA A 142 -7.80 11.32 -5.56
N ILE A 143 -7.24 12.49 -5.28
CA ILE A 143 -7.90 13.52 -4.45
C ILE A 143 -9.20 14.04 -5.11
N SER A 144 -9.18 14.25 -6.42
CA SER A 144 -10.35 14.73 -7.17
C SER A 144 -11.49 13.71 -7.18
N VAL A 145 -11.18 12.42 -7.30
CA VAL A 145 -12.20 11.37 -7.41
C VAL A 145 -12.68 10.88 -6.05
N GLY A 146 -11.76 10.54 -5.14
CA GLY A 146 -12.10 10.02 -3.82
C GLY A 146 -11.88 11.05 -2.71
N GLY A 147 -10.70 11.67 -2.70
CA GLY A 147 -10.37 12.73 -1.73
C GLY A 147 -10.50 12.29 -0.28
N SER A 148 -10.23 11.02 0.00
CA SER A 148 -10.10 10.49 1.37
C SER A 148 -8.84 11.05 2.02
N VAL A 149 -8.73 10.91 3.34
CA VAL A 149 -7.53 11.30 4.10
C VAL A 149 -6.27 10.69 3.49
N THR A 150 -6.30 9.40 3.12
CA THR A 150 -5.18 8.71 2.46
C THR A 150 -4.75 9.38 1.15
N CYS A 151 -5.69 9.92 0.36
CA CYS A 151 -5.36 10.60 -0.89
C CYS A 151 -4.52 11.86 -0.64
N TYR A 152 -4.89 12.64 0.38
CA TYR A 152 -4.12 13.82 0.79
C TYR A 152 -2.78 13.43 1.40
N ASP A 153 -2.75 12.45 2.30
CA ASP A 153 -1.54 12.00 2.99
C ASP A 153 -0.46 11.52 1.98
N LYS A 154 -0.86 10.86 0.89
CA LYS A 154 0.07 10.46 -0.20
C LYS A 154 0.68 11.64 -0.94
N LEU A 155 -0.11 12.66 -1.30
CA LEU A 155 0.42 13.84 -1.98
C LEU A 155 1.29 14.70 -1.06
N ILE A 156 0.91 14.83 0.21
CA ILE A 156 1.71 15.51 1.23
C ILE A 156 3.08 14.84 1.38
N ALA A 157 3.10 13.51 1.55
CA ALA A 157 4.34 12.75 1.69
C ALA A 157 5.25 12.89 0.46
N LEU A 158 4.67 12.92 -0.74
CA LEU A 158 5.44 13.19 -1.97
C LEU A 158 6.10 14.57 -1.92
N TYR A 159 5.35 15.63 -1.59
CA TYR A 159 5.92 16.98 -1.52
C TYR A 159 6.97 17.15 -0.43
N GLU A 160 6.80 16.51 0.74
CA GLU A 160 7.84 16.50 1.77
C GLU A 160 9.12 15.80 1.27
N LYS A 161 8.99 14.65 0.61
CA LYS A 161 10.12 13.90 0.04
C LYS A 161 10.88 14.69 -1.04
N GLU A 162 10.16 15.44 -1.86
CA GLU A 162 10.73 16.27 -2.93
C GLU A 162 11.22 17.65 -2.44
N GLY A 163 11.14 17.94 -1.14
CA GLY A 163 11.57 19.23 -0.58
C GLY A 163 10.72 20.42 -1.01
N ARG A 164 9.40 20.21 -1.18
CA ARG A 164 8.39 21.20 -1.61
C ARG A 164 7.43 21.57 -0.47
N PRO A 165 7.92 22.18 0.63
CA PRO A 165 7.16 22.35 1.87
C PRO A 165 5.95 23.28 1.72
N GLN A 166 6.00 24.31 0.87
CA GLN A 166 4.84 25.19 0.65
C GLN A 166 3.66 24.44 0.05
N GLU A 167 3.91 23.54 -0.89
CA GLU A 167 2.87 22.75 -1.54
C GLU A 167 2.31 21.70 -0.57
N ALA A 168 3.17 21.07 0.24
CA ALA A 168 2.74 20.20 1.32
C ALA A 168 1.78 20.93 2.28
N ILE A 169 2.14 22.14 2.74
CA ILE A 169 1.30 22.96 3.61
C ILE A 169 -0.04 23.29 2.94
N SER A 170 -0.04 23.71 1.67
CA SER A 170 -1.29 23.99 0.95
C SER A 170 -2.21 22.77 0.83
N VAL A 171 -1.65 21.57 0.63
CA VAL A 171 -2.44 20.34 0.61
C VAL A 171 -2.94 19.97 2.02
N MET A 172 -2.15 20.18 3.07
CA MET A 172 -2.58 19.99 4.47
C MET A 172 -3.75 20.92 4.83
N GLU A 173 -3.70 22.19 4.41
CA GLU A 173 -4.80 23.15 4.60
C GLU A 173 -6.08 22.66 3.89
N ALA A 174 -5.97 22.24 2.63
CA ALA A 174 -7.10 21.70 1.87
C ALA A 174 -7.68 20.44 2.53
N ALA A 175 -6.82 19.56 3.05
CA ALA A 175 -7.23 18.36 3.78
C ALA A 175 -7.93 18.70 5.11
N HIS A 176 -7.44 19.70 5.85
CA HIS A 176 -8.06 20.17 7.09
C HIS A 176 -9.46 20.73 6.84
N ILE A 177 -9.63 21.57 5.82
CA ILE A 177 -10.94 22.13 5.45
C ILE A 177 -11.94 21.01 5.12
N LYS A 178 -11.50 19.98 4.38
CA LYS A 178 -12.38 18.88 3.95
C LYS A 178 -12.71 17.88 5.06
N HIS A 179 -11.75 17.55 5.93
CA HIS A 179 -11.87 16.43 6.88
C HIS A 179 -11.84 16.83 8.35
N GLN A 180 -11.68 18.13 8.67
CA GLN A 180 -11.60 18.67 10.03
C GLN A 180 -10.53 17.98 10.91
N ARG A 181 -9.40 17.58 10.30
CA ARG A 181 -8.31 16.90 11.03
C ARG A 181 -7.47 17.89 11.81
N ASN A 182 -7.62 17.91 13.13
CA ASN A 182 -6.76 18.70 14.02
C ASN A 182 -5.30 18.21 14.02
N ALA A 183 -5.07 16.92 13.75
CA ALA A 183 -3.73 16.32 13.72
C ALA A 183 -2.80 16.89 12.63
N LEU A 184 -3.35 17.54 11.60
CA LEU A 184 -2.57 18.16 10.54
C LEU A 184 -1.85 19.44 10.99
N HIS A 185 -2.38 20.17 11.98
CA HIS A 185 -1.72 21.36 12.50
C HIS A 185 -0.34 21.05 13.10
N TYR A 186 -0.21 19.92 13.80
CA TYR A 186 1.09 19.49 14.33
C TYR A 186 2.09 19.18 13.21
N GLN A 187 1.63 18.51 12.15
CA GLN A 187 2.50 18.20 11.00
C GLN A 187 2.87 19.47 10.22
N MET A 188 1.92 20.38 10.01
CA MET A 188 2.17 21.70 9.42
C MET A 188 3.22 22.46 10.23
N GLY A 189 3.07 22.55 11.55
CA GLY A 189 4.04 23.21 12.43
C GLY A 189 5.44 22.59 12.35
N LYS A 190 5.54 21.26 12.28
CA LYS A 190 6.82 20.56 12.06
C LYS A 190 7.47 20.97 10.73
N VAL A 191 6.71 20.96 9.64
CA VAL A 191 7.20 21.33 8.29
C VAL A 191 7.60 22.81 8.24
N CYS A 192 6.78 23.71 8.79
CA CYS A 192 7.08 25.14 8.86
C CYS A 192 8.39 25.41 9.62
N ALA A 193 8.59 24.74 10.76
CA ALA A 193 9.79 24.88 11.59
C ALA A 193 11.04 24.29 10.92
N GLU A 194 10.92 23.11 10.30
CA GLU A 194 12.02 22.40 9.64
C GLU A 194 12.55 23.16 8.43
N TYR A 195 11.65 23.72 7.62
CA TYR A 195 12.00 24.43 6.39
C TYR A 195 12.08 25.96 6.55
N ASN A 196 11.81 26.48 7.75
CA ASN A 196 11.76 27.91 8.07
C ASN A 196 10.81 28.71 7.14
N VAL A 197 9.60 28.18 6.93
CA VAL A 197 8.59 28.73 6.02
C VAL A 197 7.27 28.93 6.75
N GLN A 198 6.55 30.02 6.43
CA GLN A 198 5.19 30.29 6.93
C GLN A 198 5.04 30.07 8.45
N LEU A 199 5.98 30.62 9.23
CA LEU A 199 6.08 30.38 10.68
C LEU A 199 4.81 30.77 11.44
N GLU A 200 4.06 31.78 10.98
CA GLU A 200 2.76 32.14 11.54
C GLU A 200 1.69 31.05 11.43
N LYS A 201 1.84 30.08 10.52
CA LYS A 201 0.91 28.95 10.34
C LYS A 201 1.29 27.72 11.16
N GLY A 202 2.46 27.73 11.79
CA GLY A 202 2.94 26.66 12.66
C GLY A 202 2.65 26.88 14.15
N ALA A 203 1.99 27.98 14.51
CA ALA A 203 1.64 28.39 15.87
C ALA A 203 0.21 27.99 16.27
#